data_AF-M9RBG3-F1
#
_entry.id   AF-M9RBG3-F1
#
_cell.length_a   1.000
_cell.length_b   1.000
_cell.length_c   1.000
_cell.angle_alpha   90.00
_cell.angle_beta   90.00
_cell.angle_gamma   90.00
#
_symmetry.space_group_name_H-M   'P 1'
#
loop_
_entity.id
_entity.type
_entity.pdbx_description
1 polymer ?
#
loop_
_entity_poly.entity_id
_entity_poly.type
_entity_poly.pdbx_seq_one_letter_code
_entity_poly.pdbx_strand_id
1 'polypeptide(L)' 'MRIGFAGLGRMGAPMARNLAEAGYDLTLWNRSVDKADALANEIGASVAVTPCDLSLSWSEMAFIS' A
#
# COMPACT_ATOMS: atom_id res chain seq x y z
N MET A 1 -1.69 13.51 -1.98
CA MET A 1 -0.31 13.16 -1.56
C MET A 1 -0.17 11.65 -1.74
N ARG A 2 0.96 11.18 -2.28
CA ARG A 2 1.18 9.78 -2.65
C ARG A 2 1.93 9.03 -1.54
N ILE A 3 1.36 7.95 -1.04
CA ILE A 3 1.93 7.14 0.05
C ILE A 3 2.22 5.71 -0.40
N GLY A 4 3.49 5.30 -0.26
CA GLY A 4 3.92 3.94 -0.50
C GLY A 4 3.78 3.12 0.78
N PHE A 5 2.97 2.06 0.74
CA PHE A 5 2.66 1.27 1.93
C PHE A 5 3.14 -0.17 1.77
N ALA A 6 4.15 -0.54 2.55
CA ALA A 6 4.72 -1.88 2.56
C ALA A 6 4.31 -2.64 3.82
N GLY A 7 3.70 -3.81 3.61
CA GLY A 7 3.35 -4.75 4.66
C GLY A 7 1.87 -4.72 5.03
N LEU A 8 1.13 -5.67 4.46
CA LEU A 8 -0.34 -5.74 4.49
C LEU A 8 -0.81 -6.86 5.42
N GLY A 9 -0.18 -6.93 6.59
CA GLY A 9 -0.54 -7.86 7.66
C GLY A 9 -1.81 -7.44 8.40
N ARG A 10 -2.04 -8.05 9.57
CA ARG A 10 -3.22 -7.77 10.41
C ARG A 10 -3.34 -6.30 10.82
N MET A 11 -2.22 -5.60 10.99
CA MET A 11 -2.21 -4.17 11.32
C MET A 11 -2.10 -3.26 10.10
N GLY A 12 -1.31 -3.67 9.09
CA GLY A 12 -1.08 -2.85 7.90
C GLY A 12 -2.32 -2.68 7.03
N ALA A 13 -3.10 -3.74 6.85
CA ALA A 13 -4.33 -3.68 6.05
C ALA A 13 -5.36 -2.64 6.54
N PRO A 14 -5.78 -2.61 7.82
CA PRO A 14 -6.71 -1.59 8.29
C PRO A 14 -6.12 -0.17 8.24
N MET A 15 -4.80 -0.01 8.40
CA MET A 15 -4.18 1.31 8.28
C MET A 15 -4.18 1.81 6.84
N ALA A 16 -3.89 0.95 5.87
CA ALA A 16 -3.99 1.28 4.45
C ALA A 16 -5.43 1.65 4.05
N ARG A 17 -6.44 0.98 4.60
CA ARG A 17 -7.86 1.39 4.41
C ARG A 17 -8.13 2.80 4.91
N ASN A 18 -7.73 3.10 6.15
CA ASN A 18 -7.95 4.44 6.73
C ASN A 18 -7.27 5.54 5.89
N LEU A 19 -6.08 5.24 5.34
CA LEU A 19 -5.38 6.17 4.45
C LEU A 19 -6.12 6.35 3.11
N ALA A 20 -6.68 5.29 2.53
CA ALA A 20 -7.50 5.40 1.32
C ALA A 20 -8.77 6.22 1.58
N GLU A 21 -9.47 5.95 2.69
CA GLU A 21 -10.68 6.68 3.08
C GLU A 21 -10.41 8.17 3.36
N ALA A 22 -9.21 8.50 3.85
CA ALA A 22 -8.76 9.88 4.04
C ALA A 22 -8.41 10.59 2.71
N GLY A 23 -8.49 9.90 1.56
CA GLY A 23 -8.25 10.46 0.23
C GLY A 23 -6.77 10.47 -0.19
N TYR A 24 -5.93 9.65 0.44
CA TYR A 24 -4.54 9.49 0.00
C TYR A 24 -4.43 8.52 -1.18
N ASP A 25 -3.57 8.87 -2.13
CA ASP A 25 -3.26 8.00 -3.28
C ASP A 25 -2.22 6.97 -2.83
N LEU A 26 -2.65 5.71 -2.70
CA LEU A 26 -1.83 4.64 -2.14
C LEU A 26 -1.27 3.74 -3.24
N THR A 27 -0.03 3.32 -3.05
CA THR A 27 0.44 2.05 -3.64
C THR A 27 0.85 1.09 -2.58
N LEU A 28 0.42 -0.14 -2.77
CA LEU A 28 0.59 -1.21 -1.83
C LEU A 28 1.68 -2.14 -2.32
N TRP A 29 2.52 -2.60 -1.40
CA TRP A 29 3.44 -3.69 -1.66
C TRP A 29 3.38 -4.71 -0.53
N ASN A 30 3.42 -5.97 -0.89
CA ASN A 30 3.56 -7.06 0.05
C ASN A 30 4.39 -8.19 -0.56
N ARG A 31 5.03 -9.00 0.29
CA ARG A 31 5.80 -10.17 -0.18
C ARG A 31 4.90 -11.17 -0.94
N SER A 32 3.64 -11.28 -0.52
CA SER A 32 2.59 -12.05 -1.20
C SER A 32 1.73 -11.06 -1.99
N VAL A 33 1.88 -11.07 -3.32
CA VAL A 33 1.20 -10.12 -4.22
C VAL A 33 -0.31 -10.27 -4.14
N ASP A 34 -0.84 -11.48 -3.92
CA ASP A 34 -2.28 -11.74 -3.75
C ASP A 34 -2.94 -10.86 -2.68
N LYS A 35 -2.25 -10.60 -1.56
CA LYS A 35 -2.77 -9.74 -0.49
C LYS A 35 -2.79 -8.27 -0.88
N ALA A 36 -1.79 -7.84 -1.65
CA ALA A 36 -1.72 -6.47 -2.14
C ALA A 36 -2.79 -6.22 -3.19
N ASP A 37 -2.99 -7.17 -4.10
CA ASP A 37 -4.01 -7.11 -5.14
C ASP A 37 -5.42 -7.13 -4.54
N ALA A 38 -5.69 -8.02 -3.58
CA ALA A 38 -6.98 -8.09 -2.89
C ALA A 38 -7.33 -6.76 -2.20
N LEU A 39 -6.37 -6.17 -1.48
CA LEU A 39 -6.59 -4.89 -0.79
C LEU A 39 -6.69 -3.71 -1.76
N ALA A 40 -5.87 -3.70 -2.82
CA ALA A 40 -5.88 -2.67 -3.85
C ALA A 40 -7.22 -2.62 -4.59
N ASN A 41 -7.77 -3.79 -4.97
CA ASN A 41 -9.09 -3.87 -5.58
C ASN A 41 -10.21 -3.38 -4.66
N GLU A 42 -10.07 -3.57 -3.34
CA GLU A 42 -11.08 -3.14 -2.38
C GLU A 42 -11.08 -1.63 -2.14
N ILE A 43 -9.89 -1.00 -2.11
CA ILE A 43 -9.76 0.43 -1.76
C ILE A 43 -9.43 1.33 -2.97
N GLY A 44 -9.29 0.76 -4.18
CA GLY A 44 -8.92 1.51 -5.39
C GLY A 44 -7.46 1.99 -5.41
N ALA A 45 -6.55 1.26 -4.76
CA ALA A 45 -5.13 1.58 -4.74
C ALA A 45 -4.35 0.91 -5.89
N SER A 46 -3.11 1.35 -6.12
CA SER A 46 -2.19 0.69 -7.04
C SER A 46 -1.33 -0.36 -6.33
N VAL A 47 -0.75 -1.31 -7.06
CA VAL A 47 0.14 -2.35 -6.50
C VAL A 47 1.53 -2.22 -7.12
N ALA A 48 2.54 -2.11 -6.27
CA ALA A 48 3.93 -2.19 -6.68
C ALA A 48 4.36 -3.67 -6.78
N VAL A 49 5.16 -3.99 -7.80
CA VAL A 49 5.67 -5.37 -7.99
C VAL A 49 6.90 -5.63 -7.11
N THR A 50 7.71 -4.59 -6.88
CA THR A 50 8.93 -4.69 -6.07
C THR A 50 8.95 -3.58 -5.02
N PRO A 51 9.65 -3.77 -3.89
CA PRO A 51 9.77 -2.71 -2.89
C PRO A 51 10.60 -1.52 -3.43
N CYS A 52 11.41 -1.73 -4.47
CA CYS A 52 12.13 -0.67 -5.15
C CYS A 52 11.17 0.22 -5.97
N ASP A 53 10.19 -0.39 -6.63
CA ASP A 53 9.09 0.30 -7.32
C ASP A 53 8.27 1.19 -6.35
N LEU A 54 8.12 0.71 -5.11
CA LEU A 54 7.53 1.46 -4.00
C LEU A 54 8.41 2.62 -3.49
N SER A 55 9.65 2.78 -3.91
CA SER A 55 10.50 3.93 -3.50
C SER A 55 10.61 5.02 -4.57
N LEU A 56 10.33 4.68 -5.84
CA LEU A 56 10.59 5.57 -6.98
C LEU A 56 9.44 6.54 -7.29
N SER A 57 8.24 6.31 -6.74
CA SER A 57 7.02 7.08 -7.06
C SER A 57 6.42 7.87 -5.87
N TRP A 58 7.12 8.05 -4.75
CA TRP A 58 6.49 8.38 -3.46
C TRP A 58 7.11 9.57 -2.73
N SER A 59 6.27 10.39 -2.11
CA SER A 59 6.69 11.52 -1.25
C SER A 59 6.97 11.08 0.19
N GLU A 60 6.26 10.05 0.68
CA GLU A 60 6.45 9.43 2.00
C GLU A 60 6.22 7.90 1.91
N MET A 61 6.99 7.13 2.69
CA MET A 61 7.01 5.66 2.66
C MET A 61 6.76 5.10 4.07
N ALA A 62 5.73 4.26 4.22
CA ALA A 62 5.36 3.64 5.48
C ALA A 62 5.61 2.13 5.44
N PHE A 63 6.35 1.62 6.43
CA PHE A 63 6.62 0.19 6.61
C PHE A 63 5.94 -0.31 7.87
N ILE A 64 5.09 -1.32 7.74
CA ILE A 64 4.43 -1.98 8.89
C ILE A 64 4.58 -3.49 8.72
N SER A 65 5.26 -4.14 9.67
CA SER A 65 5.58 -5.57 9.66
C SER A 65 4.35 -6.48 9.64
#